data_AF-A0A7Y2DJG0-F1
#
_entry.id   AF-A0A7Y2DJG0-F1
#
_cell.length_a   1.000
_cell.length_b   1.000
_cell.length_c   1.000
_cell.angle_alpha   90.00
_cell.angle_beta   90.00
_cell.angle_gamma   90.00
#
_symmetry.space_group_name_H-M   'P 1'
#
loop_
_entity.id
_entity.type
_entity.pdbx_description
1 polymer ?
#
loop_
_entity_poly.entity_id
_entity_poly.type
_entity_poly.pdbx_seq_one_letter_code
_entity_poly.pdbx_strand_id
1 'polypeptide(L)'
;MKKTYYLIHAALALIIIGCSNSNDVSNENFEEEESVTANYTLLLEEDGLLTAQLLNADADKLSINTETSDFISVTKPTLTFEEGQVLSMFLRHGDCSAEITVHNFETSVSKTYSVFSAMETCSFTEKAIAYTSNTLYIAYEVEITSSISEYFIRIVDISKSEPTWVDVPLLLKPVELAIANNRLFILTLDEELTGEHGISILNLATSSIIHEMLIGFDAHRIFRNPDKNIIISYEELHTTLNSSTFAVQYTNYG
;
A
#
# COMPACT_ATOMS: atom_id res chain seq x y z
N MET A 1 -91.37 -18.82 -22.51
CA MET A 1 -92.17 -18.65 -21.27
C MET A 1 -91.36 -19.22 -20.11
N LYS A 2 -91.12 -18.40 -19.07
CA LYS A 2 -90.43 -18.67 -17.77
C LYS A 2 -88.90 -18.87 -17.86
N LYS A 3 -88.03 -18.21 -17.09
CA LYS A 3 -88.17 -17.27 -15.96
C LYS A 3 -86.88 -16.44 -15.83
N THR A 4 -87.04 -15.12 -15.66
CA THR A 4 -86.10 -14.15 -15.08
C THR A 4 -85.74 -14.56 -13.65
N TYR A 5 -84.54 -14.21 -13.14
CA TYR A 5 -84.33 -13.54 -11.84
C TYR A 5 -82.83 -13.20 -11.62
N TYR A 6 -82.57 -11.90 -11.42
CA TYR A 6 -81.64 -11.27 -10.47
C TYR A 6 -80.13 -11.56 -10.60
N LEU A 7 -79.33 -10.60 -11.06
CA LEU A 7 -78.78 -9.42 -10.35
C LEU A 7 -77.31 -9.64 -9.98
N ILE A 8 -76.45 -8.94 -10.73
CA ILE A 8 -75.32 -8.11 -10.29
C ILE A 8 -74.68 -8.55 -8.95
N HIS A 9 -73.38 -8.81 -8.94
CA HIS A 9 -72.35 -8.10 -8.15
C HIS A 9 -70.98 -8.80 -8.28
N ALA A 10 -69.95 -7.99 -8.53
CA ALA A 10 -68.51 -8.28 -8.48
C ALA A 10 -67.99 -9.28 -9.54
N ALA A 11 -67.26 -8.90 -10.59
CA ALA A 11 -66.20 -7.89 -10.66
C ALA A 11 -65.26 -7.95 -9.45
N LEU A 12 -64.60 -9.09 -9.25
CA LEU A 12 -63.23 -9.21 -8.77
C LEU A 12 -62.90 -10.70 -8.63
N ALA A 13 -62.13 -11.25 -9.57
CA ALA A 13 -61.17 -12.33 -9.32
C ALA A 13 -60.64 -12.84 -10.67
N LEU A 14 -59.31 -12.95 -10.75
CA LEU A 14 -58.56 -13.78 -11.69
C LEU A 14 -58.27 -13.15 -13.07
N ILE A 15 -57.43 -12.11 -13.05
CA ILE A 15 -56.42 -11.97 -14.10
C ILE A 15 -55.35 -13.04 -13.80
N ILE A 16 -55.50 -14.21 -14.42
CA ILE A 16 -54.38 -15.12 -14.69
C ILE A 16 -54.33 -15.25 -16.20
N ILE A 17 -53.64 -14.30 -16.85
CA ILE A 17 -53.21 -14.49 -18.23
C ILE A 17 -51.90 -15.27 -18.13
N GLY A 18 -52.01 -16.58 -18.29
CA GLY A 18 -50.88 -17.41 -18.66
C GLY A 18 -50.52 -17.14 -20.12
N CYS A 19 -49.29 -16.72 -20.36
CA CYS A 19 -48.70 -16.73 -21.69
C CYS A 19 -47.92 -18.04 -21.88
N SER A 20 -48.41 -18.85 -22.80
CA SER A 20 -47.79 -20.05 -23.33
C SER A 20 -46.58 -19.72 -24.21
N ASN A 21 -45.50 -20.46 -24.05
CA ASN A 21 -44.29 -20.40 -24.87
C ASN A 21 -44.56 -20.72 -26.35
N SER A 22 -44.04 -19.89 -27.27
CA SER A 22 -43.21 -20.32 -28.41
C SER A 22 -42.65 -19.14 -29.22
N ASN A 23 -41.33 -18.99 -29.11
CA ASN A 23 -40.30 -18.55 -30.07
C ASN A 23 -40.58 -17.36 -31.02
N ASP A 24 -39.89 -16.24 -30.79
CA ASP A 24 -38.96 -15.67 -31.77
C ASP A 24 -37.94 -14.70 -31.15
N VAL A 25 -36.67 -15.01 -31.41
CA VAL A 25 -35.39 -14.29 -31.28
C VAL A 25 -35.38 -12.87 -30.67
N SER A 26 -34.83 -12.78 -29.47
CA SER A 26 -33.79 -11.79 -29.15
C SER A 26 -32.69 -12.50 -28.35
N ASN A 27 -31.65 -12.94 -29.06
CA ASN A 27 -30.45 -13.47 -28.45
C ASN A 27 -29.64 -12.28 -27.90
N GLU A 28 -30.18 -11.63 -26.86
CA GLU A 28 -29.36 -10.85 -25.95
C GLU A 28 -28.62 -11.88 -25.11
N ASN A 29 -27.37 -12.17 -25.51
CA ASN A 29 -26.39 -12.74 -24.60
C ASN A 29 -26.29 -11.76 -23.42
N PHE A 30 -27.12 -11.95 -22.40
CA PHE A 30 -26.71 -11.61 -21.06
C PHE A 30 -25.54 -12.55 -20.80
N GLU A 31 -24.33 -12.04 -20.96
CA GLU A 31 -23.16 -12.64 -20.34
C GLU A 31 -23.56 -12.84 -18.87
N GLU A 32 -23.65 -14.09 -18.43
CA GLU A 32 -23.74 -14.39 -17.00
C GLU A 32 -22.60 -13.61 -16.34
N GLU A 33 -22.92 -12.70 -15.42
CA GLU A 33 -21.89 -12.00 -14.64
C GLU A 33 -20.98 -13.09 -14.07
N GLU A 34 -19.70 -13.10 -14.50
CA GLU A 34 -18.73 -14.08 -14.03
C GLU A 34 -18.76 -14.03 -12.49
N SER A 35 -19.09 -15.15 -11.84
CA SER A 35 -19.04 -15.21 -10.39
C SER A 35 -17.58 -15.06 -9.98
N VAL A 36 -17.23 -13.87 -9.50
CA VAL A 36 -15.87 -13.56 -9.09
C VAL A 36 -15.61 -14.29 -7.77
N THR A 37 -14.90 -15.40 -7.85
CA THR A 37 -14.29 -16.04 -6.68
C THR A 37 -12.93 -15.39 -6.44
N ALA A 38 -12.64 -15.06 -5.19
CA ALA A 38 -11.39 -14.40 -4.81
C ALA A 38 -10.82 -15.03 -3.55
N ASN A 39 -9.49 -15.20 -3.52
CA ASN A 39 -8.76 -15.67 -2.35
C ASN A 39 -7.98 -14.50 -1.76
N TYR A 40 -8.03 -14.36 -0.44
CA TYR A 40 -7.35 -13.29 0.29
C TYR A 40 -6.44 -13.87 1.35
N THR A 41 -5.32 -13.19 1.59
CA THR A 41 -4.50 -13.39 2.78
C THR A 41 -4.71 -12.21 3.70
N LEU A 42 -5.34 -12.43 4.85
CA LEU A 42 -5.52 -11.42 5.89
C LEU A 42 -4.35 -11.49 6.86
N LEU A 43 -3.64 -10.38 7.04
CA LEU A 43 -2.61 -10.28 8.08
C LEU A 43 -3.25 -9.78 9.38
N LEU A 44 -3.01 -10.51 10.47
CA LEU A 44 -3.59 -10.27 11.78
C LEU A 44 -2.49 -9.98 12.78
N GLU A 45 -2.60 -8.84 13.45
CA GLU A 45 -1.74 -8.50 14.58
C GLU A 45 -2.44 -8.89 15.90
N GLU A 46 -1.84 -9.79 16.66
CA GLU A 46 -2.31 -10.19 17.99
C GLU A 46 -1.09 -10.46 18.90
N ASP A 47 -1.12 -9.94 20.14
CA ASP A 47 -0.06 -10.11 21.14
C ASP A 47 1.37 -9.81 20.65
N GLY A 48 1.52 -8.82 19.75
CA GLY A 48 2.80 -8.42 19.19
C GLY A 48 3.37 -9.39 18.14
N LEU A 49 2.54 -10.31 17.63
CA LEU A 49 2.84 -11.17 16.50
C LEU A 49 1.98 -10.78 15.30
N LEU A 50 2.57 -10.83 14.10
CA LEU A 50 1.88 -10.72 12.82
C LEU A 50 1.74 -12.12 12.23
N THR A 51 0.49 -12.54 12.04
CA THR A 51 0.11 -13.86 11.50
C THR A 51 -0.73 -13.69 10.23
N ALA A 52 -0.93 -14.79 9.49
CA ALA A 52 -1.77 -14.78 8.29
C ALA A 52 -2.94 -15.75 8.42
N GLN A 53 -4.13 -15.29 8.02
CA GLN A 53 -5.33 -16.09 7.86
C GLN A 53 -5.80 -16.05 6.41
N LEU A 54 -5.93 -17.22 5.79
CA LEU A 54 -6.47 -17.34 4.44
C LEU A 54 -7.99 -17.24 4.47
N LEU A 55 -8.56 -16.52 3.50
CA LEU A 55 -10.01 -16.32 3.32
C LEU A 55 -10.39 -16.61 1.86
N ASN A 56 -11.55 -17.23 1.67
CA ASN A 56 -12.17 -17.44 0.36
C ASN A 56 -13.45 -16.60 0.29
N ALA A 57 -13.58 -15.79 -0.76
CA ALA A 57 -14.80 -15.06 -1.09
C ALA A 57 -15.43 -15.62 -2.36
N ASP A 58 -16.75 -15.75 -2.34
CA ASP A 58 -17.59 -15.90 -3.51
C ASP A 58 -18.64 -14.77 -3.55
N ALA A 59 -19.59 -14.84 -4.48
CA ALA A 59 -20.59 -13.81 -4.70
C ALA A 59 -21.44 -13.48 -3.45
N ASP A 60 -21.59 -14.43 -2.52
CA ASP A 60 -22.53 -14.31 -1.40
C ASP A 60 -21.88 -14.41 -0.02
N LYS A 61 -20.65 -14.94 0.09
CA LYS A 61 -19.99 -15.17 1.39
C LYS A 61 -18.48 -14.97 1.35
N LEU A 62 -17.96 -14.48 2.47
CA LEU A 62 -16.57 -14.57 2.87
C LEU A 62 -16.44 -15.67 3.92
N SER A 63 -15.51 -16.60 3.73
CA SER A 63 -15.31 -17.74 4.62
C SER A 63 -13.83 -17.96 4.93
N ILE A 64 -13.54 -18.49 6.11
CA ILE A 64 -12.19 -18.84 6.52
C ILE A 64 -11.73 -20.04 5.69
N ASN A 65 -10.57 -19.91 5.02
CA ASN A 65 -9.89 -21.04 4.42
C ASN A 65 -9.09 -21.78 5.50
N THR A 66 -9.31 -23.09 5.62
CA THR A 66 -8.68 -23.96 6.61
C THR A 66 -7.27 -24.40 6.23
N GLU A 67 -6.81 -24.08 5.02
CA GLU A 67 -5.43 -24.27 4.60
C GLU A 67 -4.48 -23.42 5.45
N THR A 68 -3.25 -23.91 5.61
CA THR A 68 -2.20 -23.18 6.34
C THR A 68 -1.56 -22.18 5.38
N SER A 69 -1.41 -20.93 5.81
CA SER A 69 -0.66 -19.93 5.05
C SER A 69 0.83 -20.25 5.08
N ASP A 70 1.52 -20.05 3.96
CA ASP A 70 2.98 -20.11 3.88
C ASP A 70 3.65 -18.89 4.51
N PHE A 71 2.88 -17.86 4.88
CA PHE A 71 3.37 -16.73 5.64
C PHE A 71 3.76 -17.19 7.06
N ILE A 72 5.06 -17.13 7.34
CA ILE A 72 5.60 -17.48 8.65
C ILE A 72 5.23 -16.37 9.64
N SER A 73 4.65 -16.74 10.78
CA SER A 73 4.38 -15.79 11.86
C SER A 73 5.67 -15.09 12.28
N VAL A 74 5.63 -13.76 12.34
CA VAL A 74 6.76 -12.92 12.73
C VAL A 74 6.38 -12.03 13.90
N THR A 75 7.37 -11.59 14.66
CA THR A 75 7.18 -10.47 15.59
C THR A 75 6.67 -9.25 14.82
N LYS A 76 5.84 -8.41 15.46
CA LYS A 76 5.32 -7.20 14.84
C LYS A 76 6.47 -6.36 14.27
N PRO A 77 6.46 -6.06 12.96
CA PRO A 77 7.48 -5.22 12.35
C PRO A 77 7.34 -3.76 12.80
N THR A 78 8.47 -3.05 12.91
CA THR A 78 8.45 -1.62 13.24
C THR A 78 7.94 -0.79 12.06
N LEU A 79 8.30 -1.19 10.85
CA LEU A 79 7.88 -0.54 9.61
C LEU A 79 7.46 -1.59 8.59
N THR A 80 6.47 -1.26 7.77
CA THR A 80 6.02 -2.07 6.64
C THR A 80 6.01 -1.25 5.36
N PHE A 81 6.14 -1.93 4.22
CA PHE A 81 5.94 -1.35 2.90
C PHE A 81 5.32 -2.38 1.96
N GLU A 82 4.32 -1.95 1.19
CA GLU A 82 3.56 -2.79 0.28
C GLU A 82 3.75 -2.32 -1.16
N GLU A 83 4.08 -3.25 -2.06
CA GLU A 83 4.12 -3.01 -3.50
C GLU A 83 3.49 -4.22 -4.22
N GLY A 84 2.23 -4.06 -4.64
CA GLY A 84 1.48 -5.15 -5.24
C GLY A 84 1.28 -6.31 -4.26
N GLN A 85 1.74 -7.51 -4.65
CA GLN A 85 1.65 -8.73 -3.84
C GLN A 85 2.89 -8.95 -2.95
N VAL A 86 3.70 -7.91 -2.73
CA VAL A 86 4.93 -7.99 -1.93
C VAL A 86 4.81 -7.11 -0.70
N LEU A 87 5.07 -7.70 0.46
CA LEU A 87 5.18 -7.01 1.74
C LEU A 87 6.64 -7.05 2.21
N SER A 88 7.19 -5.88 2.52
CA SER A 88 8.48 -5.72 3.19
C SER A 88 8.25 -5.35 4.65
N MET A 89 9.00 -5.97 5.55
CA MET A 89 8.84 -5.84 7.00
C MET A 89 10.20 -5.56 7.64
N PHE A 90 10.34 -4.39 8.26
CA PHE A 90 11.53 -4.03 9.03
C PHE A 90 11.40 -4.54 10.47
N LEU A 91 12.40 -5.29 10.92
CA LEU A 91 12.46 -5.88 12.25
C LEU A 91 13.74 -5.39 12.94
N ARG A 92 13.56 -4.77 14.11
CA ARG A 92 14.66 -4.32 14.96
C ARG A 92 14.90 -5.32 16.08
N HIS A 93 16.15 -5.71 16.28
CA HIS A 93 16.56 -6.59 17.37
C HIS A 93 17.08 -5.77 18.56
N GLY A 94 17.11 -6.40 19.74
CA GLY A 94 17.52 -5.75 20.99
C GLY A 94 18.99 -5.34 21.06
N ASP A 95 19.83 -5.84 20.16
CA ASP A 95 21.25 -5.50 20.01
C ASP A 95 21.52 -4.41 18.96
N CYS A 96 20.46 -3.68 18.57
CA CYS A 96 20.48 -2.63 17.55
C CYS A 96 20.73 -3.13 16.12
N SER A 97 20.91 -4.44 15.91
CA SER A 97 20.86 -4.99 14.57
C SER A 97 19.43 -4.94 14.02
N ALA A 98 19.31 -4.94 12.71
CA ALA A 98 18.01 -4.96 12.06
C ALA A 98 18.05 -5.74 10.75
N GLU A 99 16.91 -6.32 10.44
CA GLU A 99 16.68 -7.08 9.21
C GLU A 99 15.42 -6.59 8.51
N ILE A 100 15.37 -6.82 7.20
CA ILE A 100 14.15 -6.68 6.42
C ILE A 100 13.78 -8.03 5.84
N THR A 101 12.56 -8.48 6.12
CA THR A 101 11.95 -9.63 5.47
C THR A 101 11.04 -9.15 4.34
N VAL A 102 11.28 -9.65 3.14
CA VAL A 102 10.44 -9.44 1.95
C VAL A 102 9.67 -10.72 1.68
N HIS A 103 8.35 -10.66 1.79
CA HIS A 103 7.44 -11.76 1.49
C HIS A 103 6.63 -11.47 0.22
N ASN A 104 6.65 -12.40 -0.73
CA ASN A 104 5.84 -12.35 -1.94
C ASN A 104 4.67 -13.34 -1.81
N PHE A 105 3.44 -12.83 -1.71
CA PHE A 105 2.22 -13.63 -1.52
C PHE A 105 1.80 -14.42 -2.77
N GLU A 106 2.25 -14.03 -3.96
CA GLU A 106 1.97 -14.75 -5.22
C GLU A 106 2.79 -16.05 -5.31
N THR A 107 4.02 -16.02 -4.81
CA THR A 107 4.98 -17.13 -4.88
C THR A 107 5.14 -17.87 -3.56
N SER A 108 4.55 -17.35 -2.47
CA SER A 108 4.75 -17.84 -1.10
C SER A 108 6.22 -17.85 -0.66
N VAL A 109 7.06 -16.95 -1.17
CA VAL A 109 8.49 -16.91 -0.86
C VAL A 109 8.82 -15.72 0.05
N SER A 110 9.49 -16.03 1.17
CA SER A 110 10.13 -15.03 2.05
C SER A 110 11.64 -15.02 1.86
N LYS A 111 12.24 -13.83 1.87
CA LYS A 111 13.69 -13.62 1.97
C LYS A 111 13.99 -12.57 3.01
N THR A 112 15.01 -12.82 3.84
CA THR A 112 15.41 -11.92 4.91
C THR A 112 16.83 -11.41 4.67
N TYR A 113 17.02 -10.11 4.85
CA TYR A 113 18.28 -9.43 4.60
C TYR A 113 18.69 -8.64 5.85
N SER A 114 19.92 -8.85 6.32
CA SER A 114 20.49 -7.98 7.36
C SER A 114 20.81 -6.62 6.76
N VAL A 115 20.30 -5.55 7.37
CA VAL A 115 20.42 -4.17 6.87
C VAL A 115 21.17 -3.25 7.83
N PHE A 116 21.19 -3.60 9.11
CA PHE A 116 22.06 -3.00 10.12
C PHE A 116 22.71 -4.11 10.96
N SER A 117 24.02 -4.02 11.15
CA SER A 117 24.74 -4.87 12.10
C SER A 117 24.53 -4.38 13.53
N ALA A 118 24.79 -5.25 14.52
CA ALA A 118 24.77 -4.85 15.93
C ALA A 118 25.68 -3.63 16.17
N MET A 119 25.19 -2.67 16.94
CA MET A 119 25.90 -1.42 17.25
C MET A 119 25.84 -1.16 18.76
N GLU A 120 26.91 -0.62 19.34
CA GLU A 120 26.97 -0.36 20.79
C GLU A 120 25.98 0.72 21.26
N THR A 121 25.69 1.72 20.42
CA THR A 121 24.98 2.95 20.85
C THR A 121 23.55 3.07 20.35
N CYS A 122 23.03 2.15 19.53
CA CYS A 122 21.66 2.19 19.00
C CYS A 122 21.24 3.56 18.39
N SER A 123 22.19 4.36 17.92
CA SER A 123 21.98 5.80 17.68
C SER A 123 21.20 6.16 16.42
N PHE A 124 20.53 5.19 15.80
CA PHE A 124 19.69 5.41 14.62
C PHE A 124 18.23 5.14 14.89
N THR A 125 17.36 5.87 14.21
CA THR A 125 15.91 5.65 14.22
C THR A 125 15.42 5.57 12.78
N GLU A 126 14.92 4.40 12.41
CA GLU A 126 14.24 4.16 11.15
C GLU A 126 12.94 4.97 11.05
N LYS A 127 12.66 5.50 9.86
CA LYS A 127 11.50 6.37 9.58
C LYS A 127 10.55 5.74 8.57
N ALA A 128 11.10 5.18 7.50
CA ALA A 128 10.33 4.55 6.45
C ALA A 128 11.18 3.55 5.68
N ILE A 129 10.54 2.56 5.07
CA ILE A 129 11.16 1.63 4.14
C ILE A 129 10.44 1.65 2.80
N ALA A 130 11.16 1.31 1.73
CA ALA A 130 10.59 1.05 0.42
C ALA A 130 11.35 -0.08 -0.27
N TYR A 131 10.71 -0.70 -1.26
CA TYR A 131 11.25 -1.87 -1.94
C TYR A 131 11.04 -1.78 -3.46
N THR A 132 12.07 -2.20 -4.19
CA THR A 132 11.99 -2.63 -5.59
C THR A 132 12.50 -4.06 -5.68
N SER A 133 12.29 -4.73 -6.81
CA SER A 133 12.68 -6.14 -7.01
C SER A 133 14.08 -6.53 -6.51
N ASN A 134 15.05 -5.61 -6.61
CA ASN A 134 16.45 -5.86 -6.29
C ASN A 134 17.05 -4.88 -5.28
N THR A 135 16.27 -3.93 -4.75
CA THR A 135 16.81 -2.88 -3.88
C THR A 135 15.85 -2.55 -2.75
N LEU A 136 16.38 -2.48 -1.54
CA LEU A 136 15.69 -1.94 -0.36
C LEU A 136 16.16 -0.51 -0.10
N TYR A 137 15.24 0.33 0.33
CA TYR A 137 15.49 1.71 0.74
C TYR A 137 15.04 1.87 2.18
N ILE A 138 15.89 2.46 3.00
CA ILE A 138 15.60 2.71 4.42
C ILE A 138 15.92 4.16 4.70
N ALA A 139 14.89 4.92 5.03
CA ALA A 139 15.04 6.25 5.57
C ALA A 139 15.29 6.17 7.07
N TYR A 140 16.32 6.83 7.56
CA TYR A 140 16.64 6.87 8.98
C TYR A 140 17.33 8.17 9.37
N GLU A 141 17.26 8.49 10.67
CA GLU A 141 18.04 9.54 11.30
C GLU A 141 19.10 8.92 12.21
N VAL A 142 20.22 9.61 12.38
CA VAL A 142 21.28 9.29 13.33
C VAL A 142 21.40 10.44 14.31
N GLU A 143 21.21 10.16 15.60
CA GLU A 143 21.43 11.14 16.65
C GLU A 143 22.93 11.33 16.88
N ILE A 144 23.45 12.52 16.60
CA ILE A 144 24.86 12.88 16.86
C ILE A 144 24.99 13.47 18.27
N THR A 145 24.03 14.31 18.64
CA THR A 145 23.82 14.83 19.99
C THR A 145 22.33 14.97 20.24
N SER A 146 21.93 15.27 21.48
CA SER A 146 20.51 15.46 21.84
C SER A 146 19.77 16.56 21.07
N SER A 147 20.49 17.40 20.30
CA SER A 147 19.91 18.48 19.50
C SER A 147 20.42 18.51 18.05
N ILE A 148 21.17 17.50 17.62
CA ILE A 148 21.74 17.43 16.26
C ILE A 148 21.54 16.02 15.74
N SER A 149 20.83 15.90 14.62
CA SER A 149 20.65 14.64 13.90
C SER A 149 21.13 14.76 12.47
N GLU A 150 21.63 13.67 11.93
CA GLU A 150 21.92 13.53 10.50
C GLU A 150 20.91 12.58 9.86
N TYR A 151 20.59 12.80 8.59
CA TYR A 151 19.50 12.10 7.90
C TYR A 151 20.02 11.38 6.66
N PHE A 152 19.54 10.16 6.43
CA PHE A 152 20.05 9.32 5.36
C PHE A 152 18.96 8.46 4.71
N ILE A 153 19.19 8.12 3.44
CA ILE A 153 18.61 6.95 2.77
C ILE A 153 19.70 5.89 2.63
N ARG A 154 19.55 4.75 3.30
CA ARG A 154 20.33 3.55 3.01
C ARG A 154 19.73 2.84 1.82
N ILE A 155 20.54 2.61 0.80
CA ILE A 155 20.21 1.84 -0.39
C ILE A 155 20.92 0.49 -0.28
N VAL A 156 20.15 -0.60 -0.19
CA VAL A 156 20.69 -1.96 -0.07
C VAL A 156 20.41 -2.74 -1.36
N ASP A 157 21.46 -3.04 -2.11
CA ASP A 157 21.40 -3.95 -3.27
C ASP A 157 21.28 -5.40 -2.78
N ILE A 158 20.13 -6.00 -3.04
CA ILE A 158 19.79 -7.38 -2.69
C ILE A 158 19.75 -8.30 -3.92
N SER A 159 20.29 -7.86 -5.06
CA SER A 159 20.39 -8.69 -6.27
C SER A 159 21.43 -9.81 -6.15
N LYS A 160 22.33 -9.71 -5.15
CA LYS A 160 23.43 -10.65 -4.89
C LYS A 160 23.18 -11.43 -3.61
N SER A 161 23.88 -12.55 -3.45
CA SER A 161 23.81 -13.39 -2.25
C SER A 161 24.28 -12.65 -0.98
N GLU A 162 25.25 -11.75 -1.13
CA GLU A 162 25.70 -10.85 -0.07
C GLU A 162 25.24 -9.42 -0.40
N PRO A 163 24.30 -8.86 0.37
CA PRO A 163 23.85 -7.50 0.15
C PRO A 163 24.95 -6.47 0.33
N THR A 164 24.99 -5.47 -0.56
CA THR A 164 25.87 -4.30 -0.42
C THR A 164 25.02 -3.06 -0.22
N TRP A 165 25.54 -2.07 0.51
CA TRP A 165 24.78 -0.86 0.81
C TRP A 165 25.59 0.42 0.67
N VAL A 166 24.88 1.52 0.47
CA VAL A 166 25.40 2.89 0.48
C VAL A 166 24.39 3.80 1.16
N ASP A 167 24.88 4.77 1.91
CA ASP A 167 24.04 5.78 2.55
C ASP A 167 24.11 7.09 1.75
N VAL A 168 22.95 7.65 1.42
CA VAL A 168 22.80 8.93 0.72
C VAL A 168 22.30 9.96 1.73
N PRO A 169 23.06 11.03 2.01
CA PRO A 169 22.64 12.04 2.99
C PRO A 169 21.44 12.84 2.48
N LEU A 170 20.59 13.26 3.42
CA LEU A 170 19.45 14.14 3.20
C LEU A 170 19.64 15.45 3.95
N LEU A 171 19.11 16.54 3.41
CA LEU A 171 19.12 17.84 4.07
C LEU A 171 18.09 17.93 5.21
N LEU A 172 16.96 17.26 5.04
CA LEU A 172 15.80 17.35 5.93
C LEU A 172 15.41 15.96 6.46
N LYS A 173 14.72 15.95 7.59
CA LYS A 173 14.31 14.71 8.26
C LYS A 173 13.33 13.92 7.39
N PRO A 174 13.59 12.64 7.05
CA PRO A 174 12.67 11.86 6.24
C PRO A 174 11.47 11.39 7.07
N VAL A 175 10.32 11.32 6.42
CA VAL A 175 9.03 10.95 7.01
C VAL A 175 8.44 9.73 6.32
N GLU A 176 8.32 9.74 5.00
CA GLU A 176 7.72 8.65 4.22
C GLU A 176 8.41 8.51 2.86
N LEU A 177 8.28 7.34 2.23
CA LEU A 177 8.90 6.99 0.97
C LEU A 177 7.85 6.53 -0.05
N ALA A 178 8.00 6.96 -1.30
CA ALA A 178 7.22 6.45 -2.43
C ALA A 178 8.11 6.27 -3.67
N ILE A 179 7.86 5.21 -4.46
CA ILE A 179 8.66 4.91 -5.66
C ILE A 179 7.81 5.08 -6.91
N ALA A 180 8.27 5.91 -7.85
CA ALA A 180 7.65 6.06 -9.16
C ALA A 180 8.68 6.45 -10.23
N ASN A 181 8.48 5.97 -11.47
CA ASN A 181 9.28 6.36 -12.63
C ASN A 181 10.81 6.33 -12.41
N ASN A 182 11.29 5.24 -11.81
CA ASN A 182 12.71 5.02 -11.47
C ASN A 182 13.30 6.10 -10.54
N ARG A 183 12.46 6.65 -9.66
CA ARG A 183 12.80 7.65 -8.65
C ARG A 183 12.20 7.26 -7.32
N LEU A 184 12.92 7.58 -6.25
CA LEU A 184 12.44 7.53 -4.88
C LEU A 184 12.08 8.95 -4.47
N PHE A 185 10.83 9.14 -4.10
CA PHE A 185 10.29 10.38 -3.53
C PHE A 185 10.30 10.23 -2.02
N ILE A 186 10.84 11.24 -1.36
CA ILE A 186 11.08 11.24 0.07
C ILE A 186 10.32 12.44 0.61
N LEU A 187 9.26 12.18 1.38
CA LEU A 187 8.62 13.21 2.17
C LEU A 187 9.56 13.57 3.31
N THR A 188 9.87 14.86 3.46
CA THR A 188 10.78 15.36 4.49
C THR A 188 10.13 16.43 5.34
N LEU A 189 10.71 16.70 6.52
CA LEU A 189 10.30 17.76 7.44
C LEU A 189 11.52 18.59 7.84
N ASP A 190 11.40 19.91 7.70
CA ASP A 190 12.36 20.88 8.21
C ASP A 190 12.05 21.22 9.67
N GLU A 191 12.45 20.36 10.59
CA GLU A 191 12.24 20.58 12.03
C GLU A 191 13.10 21.71 12.60
N GLU A 192 14.20 22.07 11.95
CA GLU A 192 15.20 22.98 12.52
C GLU A 192 14.92 24.46 12.23
N LEU A 193 14.36 24.78 11.07
CA LEU A 193 14.20 26.17 10.62
C LEU A 193 12.74 26.60 10.47
N THR A 194 11.94 25.85 9.71
CA THR A 194 10.63 26.34 9.25
C THR A 194 9.43 25.57 9.79
N GLY A 195 9.59 24.28 10.07
CA GLY A 195 8.47 23.35 10.31
C GLY A 195 7.73 22.94 9.03
N GLU A 196 8.22 23.33 7.85
CA GLU A 196 7.61 22.97 6.57
C GLU A 196 8.01 21.55 6.15
N HIS A 197 7.10 20.89 5.43
CA HIS A 197 7.40 19.67 4.73
C HIS A 197 8.07 19.96 3.40
N GLY A 198 8.88 19.01 2.95
CA GLY A 198 9.56 19.03 1.66
C GLY A 198 9.44 17.71 0.92
N ILE A 199 9.88 17.71 -0.33
CA ILE A 199 10.08 16.53 -1.14
C ILE A 199 11.52 16.54 -1.63
N SER A 200 12.30 15.54 -1.23
CA SER A 200 13.58 15.21 -1.86
C SER A 200 13.39 14.04 -2.83
N ILE A 201 14.00 14.14 -4.01
CA ILE A 201 13.84 13.15 -5.09
C ILE A 201 15.19 12.55 -5.40
N LEU A 202 15.31 11.24 -5.18
CA LEU A 202 16.51 10.45 -5.46
C LEU A 202 16.34 9.70 -6.78
N ASN A 203 17.31 9.83 -7.68
CA ASN A 203 17.37 9.05 -8.92
C ASN A 203 17.92 7.66 -8.62
N LEU A 204 17.12 6.61 -8.88
CA LEU A 204 17.50 5.24 -8.53
C LEU A 204 18.65 4.68 -9.38
N ALA A 205 18.91 5.24 -10.56
CA ALA A 205 20.01 4.79 -11.42
C ALA A 205 21.38 5.34 -10.97
N THR A 206 21.40 6.53 -10.38
CA THR A 206 22.64 7.23 -9.99
C THR A 206 22.84 7.32 -8.48
N SER A 207 21.84 6.93 -7.69
CA SER A 207 21.82 7.05 -6.23
C SER A 207 22.09 8.48 -5.74
N SER A 208 21.59 9.47 -6.47
CA SER A 208 21.81 10.90 -6.18
C SER A 208 20.50 11.66 -6.06
N ILE A 209 20.45 12.60 -5.13
CA ILE A 209 19.36 13.59 -5.07
C ILE A 209 19.42 14.46 -6.32
N ILE A 210 18.29 14.58 -7.02
CA ILE A 210 18.16 15.32 -8.28
C ILE A 210 17.21 16.52 -8.18
N HIS A 211 16.41 16.58 -7.12
CA HIS A 211 15.48 17.66 -6.89
C HIS A 211 15.08 17.73 -5.41
N GLU A 212 14.91 18.94 -4.90
CA GLU A 212 14.42 19.21 -3.55
C GLU A 212 13.53 20.45 -3.61
N MET A 213 12.39 20.40 -2.93
CA MET A 213 11.45 21.51 -2.86
C MET A 213 10.65 21.47 -1.56
N LEU A 214 10.35 22.62 -0.99
CA LEU A 214 9.37 22.75 0.10
C LEU A 214 7.96 22.70 -0.48
N ILE A 215 7.04 22.07 0.27
CA ILE A 215 5.65 21.83 -0.13
C ILE A 215 4.65 22.40 0.88
N GLY A 216 5.13 23.23 1.82
CA GLY A 216 4.33 23.89 2.84
C GLY A 216 4.10 23.01 4.08
N PHE A 217 3.11 23.38 4.87
CA PHE A 217 2.81 22.75 6.16
C PHE A 217 1.82 21.59 6.03
N ASP A 218 1.76 20.77 7.07
CA ASP A 218 0.71 19.75 7.28
C ASP A 218 0.55 18.72 6.13
N ALA A 219 1.64 18.42 5.42
CA ALA A 219 1.65 17.28 4.51
C ALA A 219 1.67 15.99 5.35
N HIS A 220 0.68 15.12 5.17
CA HIS A 220 0.57 13.91 5.97
C HIS A 220 1.34 12.74 5.38
N ARG A 221 1.10 12.46 4.10
CA ARG A 221 1.57 11.24 3.46
C ARG A 221 1.86 11.44 1.98
N ILE A 222 2.69 10.55 1.45
CA ILE A 222 2.92 10.41 0.01
C ILE A 222 2.64 9.00 -0.48
N PHE A 223 2.02 8.89 -1.65
CA PHE A 223 1.80 7.60 -2.31
C PHE A 223 1.68 7.75 -3.82
N ARG A 224 1.82 6.63 -4.55
CA ARG A 224 1.76 6.61 -6.01
C ARG A 224 0.32 6.39 -6.49
N ASN A 225 -0.15 7.21 -7.44
CA ASN A 225 -1.43 7.00 -8.12
C ASN A 225 -1.29 6.00 -9.31
N PRO A 226 -2.39 5.58 -9.95
CA PRO A 226 -2.33 4.67 -11.10
C PRO A 226 -1.50 5.17 -12.29
N ASP A 227 -1.43 6.48 -12.50
CA ASP A 227 -0.62 7.13 -13.54
C ASP A 227 0.87 7.24 -13.17
N LYS A 228 1.26 6.66 -12.03
CA LYS A 228 2.60 6.71 -11.45
C LYS A 228 3.03 8.12 -11.03
N ASN A 229 2.10 9.05 -10.82
CA ASN A 229 2.39 10.33 -10.17
C ASN A 229 2.34 10.18 -8.65
N ILE A 230 2.95 11.13 -7.95
CA ILE A 230 2.94 11.14 -6.49
C ILE A 230 1.79 12.02 -6.02
N ILE A 231 0.96 11.47 -5.15
CA ILE A 231 -0.05 12.21 -4.40
C ILE A 231 0.57 12.58 -3.07
N ILE A 232 0.46 13.85 -2.70
CA ILE A 232 0.82 14.41 -1.40
C ILE A 232 -0.50 14.80 -0.74
N SER A 233 -0.83 14.15 0.37
CA SER A 233 -2.11 14.34 1.06
C SER A 233 -2.03 15.40 2.15
N TYR A 234 -3.06 16.23 2.23
CA TYR A 234 -3.32 17.20 3.29
C TYR A 234 -4.77 16.98 3.77
N GLU A 235 -5.19 17.67 4.84
CA GLU A 235 -6.54 17.51 5.42
C GLU A 235 -7.67 17.74 4.39
N GLU A 236 -7.64 18.89 3.68
CA GLU A 236 -8.74 19.34 2.81
C GLU A 236 -8.35 19.42 1.31
N LEU A 237 -7.15 18.97 0.96
CA LEU A 237 -6.67 18.97 -0.42
C LEU A 237 -5.64 17.88 -0.65
N HIS A 238 -5.34 17.63 -1.92
CA HIS A 238 -4.13 16.91 -2.28
C HIS A 238 -3.39 17.61 -3.41
N THR A 239 -2.09 17.37 -3.43
CA THR A 239 -1.21 17.80 -4.50
C THR A 239 -0.77 16.59 -5.32
N THR A 240 -0.95 16.66 -6.64
CA THR A 240 -0.38 15.68 -7.58
C THR A 240 0.92 16.23 -8.15
N LEU A 241 2.02 15.53 -7.86
CA LEU A 241 3.35 15.80 -8.41
C LEU A 241 3.62 14.83 -9.57
N ASN A 242 3.81 15.38 -10.76
CA ASN A 242 4.21 14.59 -11.92
C ASN A 242 5.59 13.97 -11.66
N SER A 243 5.66 12.64 -11.61
CA SER A 243 6.88 11.99 -11.17
C SER A 243 8.02 12.03 -12.19
N SER A 244 7.76 12.45 -13.44
CA SER A 244 8.76 12.63 -14.50
C SER A 244 9.21 14.08 -14.65
N THR A 245 8.29 15.04 -14.63
CA THR A 245 8.57 16.47 -14.89
C THR A 245 8.63 17.33 -13.63
N PHE A 246 8.17 16.80 -12.49
CA PHE A 246 8.00 17.53 -11.22
C PHE A 246 6.99 18.68 -11.29
N ALA A 247 6.15 18.70 -12.32
CA ALA A 247 5.04 19.64 -12.40
C ALA A 247 4.01 19.34 -11.31
N VAL A 248 3.48 20.40 -10.70
CA VAL A 248 2.56 20.32 -9.57
C VAL A 248 1.14 20.69 -10.01
N GLN A 249 0.15 19.90 -9.58
CA GLN A 249 -1.26 20.18 -9.73
C GLN A 249 -1.96 20.06 -8.38
N TYR A 250 -2.76 21.07 -8.02
CA TYR A 250 -3.52 21.09 -6.77
C TYR A 250 -4.97 20.69 -7.01
N THR A 251 -5.52 19.90 -6.10
CA THR A 251 -6.94 19.51 -6.08
C THR A 251 -7.49 19.76 -4.68
N ASN A 252 -8.44 20.68 -4.58
CA ASN A 252 -9.11 21.02 -3.32
C ASN A 252 -10.43 20.28 -3.22
N TYR A 253 -10.77 19.83 -2.00
CA TYR A 253 -12.08 19.33 -1.68
C TYR A 253 -12.84 20.45 -0.96
N GLY A 254 -14.01 20.82 -1.48
CA GLY A 254 -14.83 21.90 -0.97
C GLY A 254 -16.30 21.65 -1.23
#